data_AF-A0A3D8RCH1-F1
#
_entry.id   AF-A0A3D8RCH1-F1
#
_cell.length_a   1.000
_cell.length_b   1.000
_cell.length_c   1.000
_cell.angle_alpha   90.00
_cell.angle_beta   90.00
_cell.angle_gamma   90.00
#
_symmetry.space_group_name_H-M   'P 1'
#
loop_
_entity.id
_entity.type
_entity.pdbx_description
1 polymer ?
#
loop_
_entity_poly.entity_id
_entity_poly.type
_entity_poly.pdbx_seq_one_letter_code
_entity_poly.pdbx_strand_id
1 'polypeptide(L)'
;MSLCLQKLRGNLMLSGKWMYLFSRIQQDPTILVFVDTESGLIDNADIHQIGVVRLDGMIRAYKALRKTYGPPVSKPMRGISAVAALQKLHDSGLSRSMIWMEHSVGHFDYRRIAKITPTNLQHSLPLIENVYSTLDLWRDVFLGPFAHKLSHIFQLLHPHDPLLDRRHFALPDAFMCRALFKAIFELF
;
A
#
# COMPACT_ATOMS: atom_id res chain seq x y z
N MET A 1 21.45 15.61 -8.49
CA MET A 1 20.26 14.87 -8.94
C MET A 1 20.64 14.08 -10.19
N SER A 2 20.45 12.76 -10.23
CA SER A 2 20.87 11.96 -11.39
C SER A 2 20.00 12.26 -12.62
N LEU A 3 20.54 12.03 -13.83
CA LEU A 3 19.80 12.21 -15.10
C LEU A 3 18.49 11.40 -15.14
N CYS A 4 18.45 10.27 -14.43
CA CYS A 4 17.27 9.44 -14.23
C CYS A 4 16.19 10.23 -13.45
N LEU A 5 16.55 10.84 -12.32
CA LEU A 5 15.64 11.64 -11.49
C LEU A 5 15.13 12.92 -12.19
N GLN A 6 15.92 13.52 -13.10
CA GLN A 6 15.47 14.65 -13.93
C GLN A 6 14.44 14.24 -14.99
N LYS A 7 14.66 13.12 -15.69
CA LYS A 7 13.68 12.57 -16.64
C LYS A 7 12.38 12.13 -15.93
N LEU A 8 12.51 11.59 -14.71
CA LEU A 8 11.40 11.25 -13.81
C LEU A 8 10.48 12.45 -13.58
N ARG A 9 11.04 13.59 -13.16
CA ARG A 9 10.29 14.83 -12.91
C ARG A 9 9.59 15.33 -14.18
N GLY A 10 10.27 15.31 -15.32
CA GLY A 10 9.72 15.75 -16.60
C GLY A 10 8.49 14.96 -17.04
N ASN A 11 8.55 13.63 -17.01
CA ASN A 11 7.43 12.77 -17.41
C ASN A 11 6.23 12.89 -16.44
N LEU A 12 6.51 13.00 -15.13
CA LEU A 12 5.46 13.17 -14.13
C LEU A 12 4.71 14.51 -14.25
N MET A 13 5.41 15.59 -14.58
CA MET A 13 4.77 16.90 -14.81
C MET A 13 3.80 16.91 -15.99
N LEU A 14 3.90 15.94 -16.90
CA LEU A 14 2.98 15.78 -18.03
C LEU A 14 1.72 14.97 -17.68
N SER A 15 1.69 14.33 -16.50
CA SER A 15 0.53 13.57 -16.04
C SER A 15 -0.36 14.42 -15.12
N GLY A 16 -1.50 14.85 -15.64
CA GLY A 16 -2.51 15.58 -14.85
C GLY A 16 -2.99 14.79 -13.62
N LYS A 17 -3.03 13.45 -13.71
CA LYS A 17 -3.36 12.55 -12.59
C LYS A 17 -2.37 12.69 -11.43
N TRP A 18 -1.07 12.59 -11.72
CA TRP A 18 -0.02 12.63 -10.69
C TRP A 18 0.17 14.04 -10.13
N MET A 19 0.06 15.07 -10.99
CA MET A 19 0.08 16.47 -10.56
C MET A 19 -1.07 16.81 -9.61
N TYR A 20 -2.29 16.37 -9.92
CA TYR A 20 -3.45 16.56 -9.05
C TYR A 20 -3.26 15.86 -7.70
N LEU A 21 -2.79 14.60 -7.72
CA LEU A 21 -2.51 13.85 -6.51
C LEU A 21 -1.46 14.54 -5.63
N PHE A 22 -0.33 14.94 -6.20
CA PHE A 22 0.74 15.60 -5.46
C PHE A 22 0.30 16.94 -4.88
N SER A 23 -0.47 17.74 -5.65
CA SER A 23 -1.08 18.97 -5.14
C SER A 23 -1.94 18.73 -3.90
N ARG A 24 -2.78 17.68 -3.90
CA ARG A 24 -3.62 17.35 -2.74
C ARG A 24 -2.79 16.94 -1.53
N ILE A 25 -1.76 16.14 -1.73
CA ILE A 25 -0.86 15.68 -0.66
C ILE A 25 -0.04 16.86 -0.10
N GLN A 26 0.39 17.81 -0.92
CA GLN A 26 1.07 19.02 -0.46
C GLN A 26 0.17 19.90 0.41
N GLN A 27 -1.13 19.99 0.08
CA GLN A 27 -2.11 20.73 0.88
C GLN A 27 -2.41 20.06 2.22
N ASP A 28 -2.52 18.73 2.24
CA ASP A 28 -2.71 17.96 3.47
C ASP A 28 -2.00 16.59 3.37
N PRO A 29 -0.77 16.47 3.91
CA PRO A 29 -0.02 15.21 3.88
C PRO A 29 -0.68 14.09 4.67
N THR A 30 -1.59 14.43 5.58
CA THR A 30 -2.21 13.48 6.51
C THR A 30 -3.29 12.64 5.84
N ILE A 31 -3.75 13.03 4.64
CA ILE A 31 -4.74 12.27 3.87
C ILE A 31 -4.16 11.00 3.25
N LEU A 32 -2.83 10.87 3.13
CA LEU A 32 -2.20 9.75 2.43
C LEU A 32 -1.89 8.58 3.37
N VAL A 33 -2.42 7.42 3.02
CA VAL A 33 -2.13 6.13 3.67
C VAL A 33 -1.58 5.12 2.67
N PHE A 34 -0.61 4.34 3.10
CA PHE A 34 -0.04 3.22 2.37
C PHE A 34 -0.60 1.95 2.97
N VAL A 35 -1.22 1.10 2.15
CA VAL A 35 -1.81 -0.15 2.62
C VAL A 35 -1.28 -1.31 1.81
N ASP A 36 -1.08 -2.42 2.51
CA ASP A 36 -0.74 -3.70 1.93
C ASP A 36 -1.50 -4.81 2.65
N THR A 37 -1.80 -5.91 1.95
CA THR A 37 -2.43 -7.09 2.52
C THR A 37 -1.67 -8.38 2.25
N GLU A 38 -1.58 -9.23 3.28
CA GLU A 38 -1.13 -10.60 3.09
C GLU A 38 -2.32 -11.56 3.07
N SER A 39 -2.33 -12.47 2.10
CA SER A 39 -3.37 -13.49 1.93
C SER A 39 -2.79 -14.89 1.73
N GLY A 40 -3.64 -15.91 1.75
CA GLY A 40 -3.27 -17.18 1.14
C GLY A 40 -3.14 -17.09 -0.39
N LEU A 41 -2.57 -18.13 -1.00
CA LEU A 41 -2.22 -18.21 -2.43
C LEU A 41 -3.44 -18.41 -3.37
N ILE A 42 -4.66 -18.43 -2.86
CA ILE A 42 -5.89 -18.72 -3.62
C ILE A 42 -6.72 -17.43 -3.70
N ASP A 43 -7.39 -17.16 -4.82
CA ASP A 43 -8.16 -15.93 -5.07
C ASP A 43 -9.28 -15.63 -4.04
N ASN A 44 -9.70 -16.64 -3.28
CA ASN A 44 -10.65 -16.54 -2.16
C ASN A 44 -10.02 -16.71 -0.77
N ALA A 45 -8.70 -16.66 -0.67
CA ALA A 45 -8.02 -16.79 0.61
C ALA A 45 -8.26 -15.57 1.50
N ASP A 46 -8.51 -15.83 2.78
CA ASP A 46 -8.73 -14.80 3.78
C ASP A 46 -7.48 -13.90 3.92
N ILE A 47 -7.70 -12.60 4.06
CA ILE A 47 -6.66 -11.64 4.45
C ILE A 47 -6.23 -11.98 5.87
N HIS A 48 -4.93 -12.19 6.07
CA HIS A 48 -4.37 -12.54 7.37
C HIS A 48 -3.37 -11.49 7.90
N GLN A 49 -3.00 -10.47 7.12
CA GLN A 49 -2.35 -9.27 7.65
C GLN A 49 -2.82 -8.05 6.88
N ILE A 50 -2.97 -6.93 7.57
CA ILE A 50 -3.18 -5.62 6.97
C ILE A 50 -2.13 -4.68 7.56
N GLY A 51 -1.28 -4.15 6.69
CA GLY A 51 -0.29 -3.13 7.04
C GLY A 51 -0.79 -1.77 6.59
N VAL A 52 -0.81 -0.78 7.50
CA VAL A 52 -1.13 0.60 7.15
C VAL A 52 -0.07 1.55 7.70
N VAL A 53 0.43 2.42 6.84
CA VAL A 53 1.44 3.43 7.19
C VAL A 53 0.98 4.78 6.66
N ARG A 54 0.98 5.83 7.48
CA ARG A 54 0.73 7.20 7.01
C ARG A 54 2.00 7.84 6.45
N LEU A 55 1.86 8.81 5.56
CA LEU A 55 3.00 9.54 5.01
C LEU A 55 3.82 10.24 6.11
N ASP A 56 3.14 10.88 7.08
CA ASP A 56 3.72 11.57 8.25
C ASP A 56 4.48 10.65 9.23
N GLY A 57 4.42 9.33 9.03
CA GLY A 57 5.12 8.34 9.84
C GLY A 57 4.29 7.74 10.95
N MET A 58 3.00 8.04 11.07
CA MET A 58 2.11 7.29 11.97
C MET A 58 1.96 5.85 11.47
N ILE A 59 2.30 4.86 12.32
CA ILE A 59 2.36 3.44 11.99
C ILE A 59 1.15 2.73 12.60
N ARG A 60 0.38 1.98 11.80
CA ARG A 60 -0.69 1.12 12.33
C ARG A 60 -0.69 -0.24 11.64
N ALA A 61 -0.26 -1.27 12.36
CA ALA A 61 -0.21 -2.64 11.85
C ALA A 61 -1.22 -3.51 12.59
N TYR A 62 -2.05 -4.25 11.85
CA TYR A 62 -3.00 -5.19 12.43
C TYR A 62 -2.80 -6.58 11.84
N LYS A 63 -2.44 -7.53 12.71
CA LYS A 63 -2.29 -8.93 12.33
C LYS A 63 -3.67 -9.61 12.38
N ALA A 64 -4.18 -10.01 11.22
CA ALA A 64 -5.42 -10.77 11.15
C ALA A 64 -5.17 -12.28 11.37
N LEU A 65 -6.20 -13.03 11.76
CA LEU A 65 -6.13 -14.48 11.93
C LEU A 65 -6.03 -15.13 10.55
N ARG A 66 -5.03 -16.00 10.38
CA ARG A 66 -4.89 -16.82 9.18
C ARG A 66 -5.93 -17.94 9.27
N LYS A 67 -6.92 -17.94 8.38
CA LYS A 67 -7.72 -19.16 8.16
C LYS A 67 -6.89 -20.07 7.25
N THR A 68 -6.11 -20.97 7.84
CA THR A 68 -5.44 -22.03 7.08
C THR A 68 -6.47 -23.10 6.73
N TYR A 69 -6.77 -23.26 5.45
CA TYR A 69 -7.30 -24.52 4.94
C TYR A 69 -6.11 -25.49 4.86
N GLY A 70 -6.00 -26.39 5.84
CA GLY A 70 -4.89 -27.35 5.99
C GLY A 70 -4.90 -28.00 7.38
N PRO A 71 -4.18 -29.11 7.60
CA PRO A 71 -4.19 -29.82 8.88
C PRO A 71 -3.76 -28.90 10.03
N PRO A 72 -4.29 -29.11 11.24
CA PRO A 72 -4.15 -28.19 12.36
C PRO A 72 -2.67 -28.01 12.74
N VAL A 73 -2.20 -26.76 12.69
CA VAL A 73 -0.87 -26.40 13.15
C VAL A 73 -0.91 -26.24 14.67
N SER A 74 -0.02 -26.93 15.38
CA SER A 74 0.02 -27.05 16.85
C SER A 74 0.33 -25.78 17.65
N LYS A 75 0.40 -24.61 17.01
CA LYS A 75 0.65 -23.33 17.68
C LYS A 75 -0.61 -22.46 17.67
N PRO A 76 -1.14 -22.02 18.83
CA PRO A 76 -2.26 -21.09 18.86
C PRO A 76 -1.85 -19.78 18.16
N MET A 77 -2.42 -19.52 17.00
CA MET A 77 -2.16 -18.29 16.26
C MET A 77 -2.83 -17.11 16.98
N ARG A 78 -2.02 -16.23 17.57
CA ARG A 78 -2.49 -14.96 18.13
C ARG A 78 -2.80 -13.99 16.98
N GLY A 79 -4.05 -13.53 16.89
CA GLY A 79 -4.51 -12.54 15.90
C GLY A 79 -5.99 -12.16 16.11
N ILE A 80 -6.47 -11.13 15.42
CA ILE A 80 -7.89 -10.72 15.37
C ILE A 80 -8.49 -11.09 14.00
N SER A 81 -9.80 -11.19 13.80
CA SER A 81 -10.33 -11.43 12.43
C SER A 81 -9.95 -10.28 11.48
N ALA A 82 -9.93 -10.52 10.16
CA ALA A 82 -9.69 -9.45 9.17
C ALA A 82 -10.71 -8.30 9.31
N VAL A 83 -11.97 -8.65 9.59
CA VAL A 83 -13.03 -7.68 9.91
C VAL A 83 -12.71 -6.88 11.17
N ALA A 84 -12.22 -7.52 12.24
CA ALA A 84 -11.82 -6.82 13.46
C ALA A 84 -10.58 -5.93 13.23
N ALA A 85 -9.66 -6.33 12.35
CA ALA A 85 -8.54 -5.48 11.93
C ALA A 85 -9.03 -4.25 11.16
N LEU A 86 -10.00 -4.42 10.25
CA LEU A 86 -10.65 -3.31 9.54
C LEU A 86 -11.42 -2.38 10.47
N GLN A 87 -12.13 -2.91 11.46
CA GLN A 87 -12.80 -2.09 12.47
C GLN A 87 -11.79 -1.25 13.25
N LYS A 88 -10.66 -1.83 13.68
CA LYS A 88 -9.60 -1.06 14.35
C LYS A 88 -8.94 -0.02 13.42
N LEU A 89 -8.85 -0.30 12.13
CA LEU A 89 -8.39 0.69 11.14
C LEU A 89 -9.38 1.84 11.00
N HIS A 90 -10.68 1.53 10.94
CA HIS A 90 -11.74 2.53 10.94
C HIS A 90 -11.69 3.42 12.18
N ASP A 91 -11.70 2.81 13.37
CA ASP A 91 -11.65 3.52 14.66
C ASP A 91 -10.38 4.35 14.81
N SER A 92 -9.34 4.03 14.04
CA SER A 92 -8.09 4.76 14.00
C SER A 92 -8.06 5.99 13.10
N GLY A 93 -9.17 6.28 12.42
CA GLY A 93 -9.36 7.46 11.59
C GLY A 93 -9.27 7.22 10.09
N LEU A 94 -9.31 5.96 9.61
CA LEU A 94 -9.44 5.70 8.17
C LEU A 94 -10.78 6.27 7.68
N SER A 95 -10.75 7.18 6.72
CA SER A 95 -11.95 7.85 6.22
C SER A 95 -12.06 7.79 4.70
N ARG A 96 -13.29 7.99 4.20
CA ARG A 96 -13.61 8.01 2.77
C ARG A 96 -12.84 9.08 1.98
N SER A 97 -12.44 10.17 2.66
CA SER A 97 -11.71 11.29 2.04
C SER A 97 -10.20 11.04 1.93
N MET A 98 -9.69 10.00 2.60
CA MET A 98 -8.28 9.64 2.53
C MET A 98 -7.91 9.13 1.14
N ILE A 99 -6.64 9.34 0.81
CA ILE A 99 -5.98 8.80 -0.36
C ILE A 99 -5.29 7.52 0.06
N TRP A 100 -5.67 6.44 -0.60
CA TRP A 100 -5.04 5.14 -0.42
C TRP A 100 -3.98 4.95 -1.48
N MET A 101 -2.78 4.55 -1.07
CA MET A 101 -1.72 4.08 -1.94
C MET A 101 -1.37 2.60 -1.66
N GLU A 102 -1.27 1.78 -2.71
CA GLU A 102 -0.83 0.38 -2.62
C GLU A 102 0.21 0.05 -3.69
N HIS A 103 0.71 -1.19 -3.75
CA HIS A 103 1.63 -1.64 -4.79
C HIS A 103 1.09 -2.86 -5.53
N SER A 104 0.10 -2.64 -6.39
CA SER A 104 -0.51 -3.74 -7.16
C SER A 104 -1.02 -3.29 -8.52
N VAL A 105 -1.32 -4.26 -9.38
CA VAL A 105 -2.05 -4.03 -10.63
C VAL A 105 -3.56 -4.09 -10.34
N GLY A 106 -4.30 -3.07 -10.78
CA GLY A 106 -5.77 -3.10 -10.74
C GLY A 106 -6.40 -2.92 -9.35
N HIS A 107 -5.64 -2.38 -8.39
CA HIS A 107 -6.10 -2.12 -7.01
C HIS A 107 -6.48 -3.39 -6.24
N PHE A 108 -5.62 -4.40 -6.29
CA PHE A 108 -5.83 -5.73 -5.72
C PHE A 108 -6.10 -5.70 -4.21
N ASP A 109 -5.30 -4.97 -3.42
CA ASP A 109 -5.45 -4.92 -1.97
C ASP A 109 -6.76 -4.23 -1.58
N TYR A 110 -7.05 -3.08 -2.20
CA TYR A 110 -8.31 -2.37 -2.05
C TYR A 110 -9.51 -3.26 -2.36
N ARG A 111 -9.53 -3.94 -3.52
CA ARG A 111 -10.67 -4.78 -3.91
C ARG A 111 -10.91 -5.92 -2.93
N ARG A 112 -9.85 -6.49 -2.37
CA ARG A 112 -9.96 -7.54 -1.37
C ARG A 112 -10.48 -7.04 -0.05
N ILE A 113 -9.96 -5.91 0.44
CA ILE A 113 -10.48 -5.26 1.63
C ILE A 113 -11.95 -4.89 1.42
N ALA A 114 -12.32 -4.29 0.30
CA ALA A 114 -13.70 -3.95 -0.03
C ALA A 114 -14.62 -5.19 -0.01
N LYS A 115 -14.16 -6.33 -0.55
CA LYS A 115 -14.91 -7.60 -0.55
C LYS A 115 -15.20 -8.14 0.85
N ILE A 116 -14.26 -7.99 1.80
CA ILE A 116 -14.44 -8.48 3.17
C ILE A 116 -15.00 -7.42 4.14
N THR A 117 -15.16 -6.18 3.68
CA THR A 117 -15.65 -5.08 4.52
C THR A 117 -17.15 -5.22 4.75
N PRO A 118 -17.61 -5.29 6.01
CA PRO A 118 -19.03 -5.29 6.34
C PRO A 118 -19.78 -4.10 5.73
N THR A 119 -21.04 -4.29 5.35
CA THR A 119 -21.87 -3.23 4.72
C THR A 119 -21.90 -1.94 5.55
N ASN A 120 -21.96 -2.04 6.88
CA ASN A 120 -21.97 -0.90 7.78
C ASN A 120 -20.62 -0.16 7.85
N LEU A 121 -19.54 -0.68 7.26
CA LEU A 121 -18.22 -0.04 7.16
C LEU A 121 -17.84 0.33 5.72
N GLN A 122 -18.64 -0.05 4.71
CA GLN A 122 -18.30 0.26 3.31
C GLN A 122 -18.23 1.78 3.05
N HIS A 123 -19.01 2.56 3.78
CA HIS A 123 -19.01 4.02 3.63
C HIS A 123 -17.74 4.70 4.14
N SER A 124 -16.92 4.00 4.93
CA SER A 124 -15.66 4.54 5.45
C SER A 124 -14.44 4.22 4.59
N LEU A 125 -14.56 3.28 3.66
CA LEU A 125 -13.48 3.03 2.70
C LEU A 125 -13.33 4.23 1.75
N PRO A 126 -12.09 4.57 1.36
CA PRO A 126 -11.85 5.51 0.27
C PRO A 126 -12.64 5.12 -0.98
N LEU A 127 -13.13 6.12 -1.72
CA LEU A 127 -13.64 5.89 -3.06
C LEU A 127 -12.52 5.32 -3.94
N ILE A 128 -12.85 4.46 -4.91
CA ILE A 128 -11.85 3.85 -5.82
C ILE A 128 -11.01 4.90 -6.56
N GLU A 129 -11.58 6.07 -6.85
CA GLU A 129 -10.88 7.21 -7.46
C GLU A 129 -9.81 7.84 -6.55
N ASN A 130 -9.90 7.63 -5.24
CA ASN A 130 -8.89 8.01 -4.25
C ASN A 130 -7.89 6.86 -3.97
N VAL A 131 -7.92 5.78 -4.75
CA VAL A 131 -6.97 4.66 -4.63
C VAL A 131 -5.95 4.74 -5.76
N TYR A 132 -4.69 4.78 -5.39
CA TYR A 132 -3.55 4.91 -6.30
C TYR A 132 -2.59 3.74 -6.11
N SER A 133 -1.80 3.46 -7.15
CA SER A 133 -0.79 2.41 -7.13
C SER A 133 0.60 3.02 -7.34
N THR A 134 1.53 2.70 -6.44
CA THR A 134 2.95 3.03 -6.65
C THR A 134 3.55 2.25 -7.81
N LEU A 135 2.96 1.12 -8.21
CA LEU A 135 3.36 0.40 -9.41
C LEU A 135 2.97 1.17 -10.67
N ASP A 136 1.75 1.73 -10.72
CA ASP A 136 1.33 2.60 -11.83
C ASP A 136 2.20 3.86 -11.88
N LEU A 137 2.45 4.47 -10.72
CA LEU A 137 3.38 5.60 -10.61
C LEU A 137 4.78 5.22 -11.14
N TRP A 138 5.29 4.04 -10.79
CA TRP A 138 6.57 3.57 -11.31
C TRP A 138 6.54 3.39 -12.82
N ARG A 139 5.51 2.73 -13.37
CA ARG A 139 5.39 2.42 -14.81
C ARG A 139 5.20 3.66 -15.68
N ASP A 140 4.41 4.62 -15.21
CA ASP A 140 4.16 5.87 -15.92
C ASP A 140 5.44 6.72 -16.05
N VAL A 141 6.41 6.47 -15.18
CA VAL A 141 7.65 7.26 -15.13
C VAL A 141 8.85 6.53 -15.72
N PHE A 142 8.92 5.23 -15.49
CA PHE A 142 9.95 4.35 -16.03
C PHE A 142 9.39 3.54 -17.20
N LEU A 143 9.51 4.10 -18.40
CA LEU A 143 9.23 3.40 -19.65
C LEU A 143 10.33 2.37 -19.93
N GLY A 144 10.04 1.07 -19.76
CA GLY A 144 10.97 -0.01 -20.09
C GLY A 144 10.65 -1.34 -19.40
N PRO A 145 11.43 -2.41 -19.67
CA PRO A 145 11.26 -3.75 -19.07
C PRO A 145 11.72 -3.81 -17.60
N PHE A 146 11.55 -2.72 -16.85
CA PHE A 146 12.01 -2.62 -15.47
C PHE A 146 11.20 -3.54 -14.55
N ALA A 147 11.81 -3.92 -13.43
CA ALA A 147 11.17 -4.77 -12.45
C ALA A 147 9.84 -4.16 -11.96
N HIS A 148 8.80 -5.00 -11.87
CA HIS A 148 7.46 -4.62 -11.42
C HIS A 148 7.13 -5.10 -9.99
N LYS A 149 8.07 -5.81 -9.36
CA LYS A 149 7.92 -6.28 -7.98
C LYS A 149 8.41 -5.20 -7.03
N LEU A 150 7.63 -4.90 -6.00
CA LEU A 150 7.96 -3.90 -4.98
C LEU A 150 9.39 -4.06 -4.45
N SER A 151 9.76 -5.27 -4.03
CA SER A 151 11.07 -5.56 -3.46
C SER A 151 12.22 -5.33 -4.44
N HIS A 152 12.03 -5.59 -5.73
CA HIS A 152 13.06 -5.34 -6.74
C HIS A 152 13.21 -3.84 -7.00
N ILE A 153 12.09 -3.12 -7.13
CA ILE A 153 12.11 -1.65 -7.29
C ILE A 153 12.76 -1.00 -6.06
N PHE A 154 12.37 -1.44 -4.87
CA PHE A 154 12.88 -0.95 -3.61
C PHE A 154 14.39 -1.24 -3.46
N GLN A 155 14.84 -2.43 -3.84
CA GLN A 155 16.27 -2.78 -3.82
C GLN A 155 17.11 -1.88 -4.75
N LEU A 156 16.55 -1.44 -5.89
CA LEU A 156 17.25 -0.51 -6.80
C LEU A 156 17.47 0.86 -6.15
N LEU A 157 16.53 1.32 -5.33
CA LEU A 157 16.59 2.63 -4.67
C LEU A 157 17.30 2.57 -3.30
N HIS A 158 17.18 1.44 -2.62
CA HIS A 158 17.60 1.22 -1.22
C HIS A 158 18.27 -0.16 -1.04
N PRO A 159 19.43 -0.41 -1.66
CA PRO A 159 20.01 -1.76 -1.78
C PRO A 159 20.44 -2.42 -0.46
N HIS A 160 20.56 -1.64 0.62
CA HIS A 160 21.01 -2.10 1.94
C HIS A 160 19.95 -1.93 3.03
N ASP A 161 18.70 -1.64 2.65
CA ASP A 161 17.64 -1.39 3.64
C ASP A 161 17.14 -2.70 4.26
N PRO A 162 17.03 -2.79 5.60
CA PRO A 162 16.63 -4.01 6.31
C PRO A 162 15.20 -4.47 6.02
N LEU A 163 14.35 -3.64 5.41
CA LEU A 163 13.02 -4.06 4.95
C LEU A 163 13.08 -5.14 3.88
N LEU A 164 14.18 -5.23 3.11
CA LEU A 164 14.40 -6.28 2.11
C LEU A 164 14.45 -7.70 2.73
N ASP A 165 14.83 -7.81 4.00
CA ASP A 165 14.84 -9.08 4.74
C ASP A 165 13.46 -9.43 5.34
N ARG A 166 12.50 -8.50 5.25
CA ARG A 166 11.16 -8.62 5.85
C ARG A 166 10.04 -8.64 4.80
N ARG A 167 10.33 -9.16 3.61
CA ARG A 167 9.36 -9.35 2.52
C ARG A 167 8.24 -10.30 2.94
N HIS A 168 7.07 -10.17 2.30
CA HIS A 168 5.89 -11.01 2.56
C HIS A 168 5.28 -10.78 3.96
N PHE A 169 5.42 -9.56 4.45
CA PHE A 169 4.72 -9.07 5.63
C PHE A 169 4.10 -7.73 5.28
N ALA A 170 2.79 -7.59 5.55
CA ALA A 170 2.05 -6.44 5.07
C ALA A 170 2.58 -5.10 5.58
N LEU A 171 3.05 -5.04 6.82
CA LEU A 171 3.57 -3.79 7.36
C LEU A 171 4.91 -3.37 6.72
N PRO A 172 5.95 -4.23 6.67
CA PRO A 172 7.15 -3.97 5.89
C PRO A 172 6.88 -3.58 4.42
N ASP A 173 5.96 -4.25 3.76
CA ASP A 173 5.64 -3.97 2.35
C ASP A 173 4.95 -2.60 2.21
N ALA A 174 4.04 -2.24 3.12
CA ALA A 174 3.49 -0.88 3.21
C ALA A 174 4.56 0.19 3.47
N PHE A 175 5.59 -0.11 4.26
CA PHE A 175 6.74 0.80 4.45
C PHE A 175 7.59 0.95 3.19
N MET A 176 7.87 -0.14 2.48
CA MET A 176 8.59 -0.06 1.20
C MET A 176 7.81 0.76 0.18
N CYS A 177 6.48 0.58 0.12
CA CYS A 177 5.58 1.38 -0.70
C CYS A 177 5.66 2.88 -0.35
N ARG A 178 5.64 3.22 0.94
CA ARG A 178 5.83 4.60 1.43
C ARG A 178 7.18 5.18 1.02
N ALA A 179 8.26 4.44 1.23
CA ALA A 179 9.61 4.91 0.92
C ALA A 179 9.81 5.12 -0.58
N LEU A 180 9.31 4.20 -1.41
CA LEU A 180 9.27 4.34 -2.87
C LEU A 180 8.51 5.61 -3.28
N PHE A 181 7.31 5.81 -2.75
CA PHE A 181 6.53 7.02 -3.03
C PHE A 181 7.27 8.28 -2.62
N LYS A 182 7.86 8.31 -1.42
CA LYS A 182 8.59 9.46 -0.90
C LYS A 182 9.80 9.81 -1.79
N ALA A 183 10.56 8.82 -2.23
CA ALA A 183 11.70 9.03 -3.12
C ALA A 183 11.29 9.67 -4.46
N ILE A 184 10.08 9.35 -4.97
CA ILE A 184 9.52 9.96 -6.19
C ILE A 184 8.93 11.35 -5.88
N PHE A 185 8.24 11.49 -4.76
CA PHE A 185 7.57 12.73 -4.35
C PHE A 185 8.57 13.85 -4.06
N GLU A 186 9.75 13.55 -3.49
CA GLU A 186 10.82 14.53 -3.24
C GLU A 186 11.42 15.14 -4.52
N LEU A 187 11.01 14.68 -5.71
CA LEU A 187 11.35 15.32 -6.98
C LEU A 187 10.48 16.57 -7.29
N PHE A 188 9.46 16.84 -6.47
CA PHE A 188 8.46 17.91 -6.61
C PHE A 188 8.50 18.89 -5.44
#